data_AF-A0A7C4ZR93-F1
#
_entry.id   AF-A0A7C4ZR93-F1
#
_cell.length_a   1.000
_cell.length_b   1.000
_cell.length_c   1.000
_cell.angle_alpha   90.00
_cell.angle_beta   90.00
_cell.angle_gamma   90.00
#
_symmetry.space_group_name_H-M   'P 1'
#
loop_
_entity.id
_entity.type
_entity.pdbx_description
1 polymer ?
#
loop_
_entity_poly.entity_id
_entity_poly.type
_entity_poly.pdbx_seq_one_letter_code
_entity_poly.pdbx_strand_id
1 'polypeptide(L)'
;MERYGLALKNGDFWFLADSGVEFVKYLDVVYNNIIDYRKKVERKSKENKKKVESNQPKSSKQIPISLWLQNSGLDSVEKEVVEVLMKHYNETGSKFILVKDQFELAEKLGANPGEVLEALKNLRQDNVIYLFRSDIGGYWKVGLKRGFLRALEENLKAEP
;
A
#
# COMPACT_ATOMS: atom_id res chain seq x y z
N MET A 1 10.69 39.29 -47.29
CA MET A 1 10.43 38.19 -46.35
C MET A 1 10.92 36.92 -47.02
N GLU A 2 11.97 36.31 -46.49
CA GLU A 2 12.61 35.13 -47.09
C GLU A 2 12.05 33.85 -46.48
N ARG A 3 11.80 32.81 -47.30
CA ARG A 3 11.21 31.55 -46.85
C ARG A 3 12.29 30.49 -46.65
N TYR A 4 12.36 29.95 -45.43
CA TYR A 4 13.28 28.89 -45.01
C TYR A 4 12.47 27.66 -44.61
N GLY A 5 11.83 27.01 -45.59
CA GLY A 5 11.03 25.81 -45.38
C GLY A 5 9.80 26.06 -44.49
N LEU A 6 9.88 25.62 -43.23
CA LEU A 6 8.83 25.74 -42.21
C LEU A 6 8.82 27.09 -41.50
N ALA A 7 9.80 27.95 -41.75
CA ALA A 7 9.91 29.28 -41.15
C ALA A 7 10.04 30.38 -42.21
N LEU A 8 9.62 31.58 -41.83
CA LEU A 8 9.73 32.83 -42.58
C LEU A 8 10.66 33.77 -41.81
N LYS A 9 11.63 34.37 -42.50
CA LYS A 9 12.54 35.35 -41.92
C LYS A 9 12.18 36.76 -42.40
N ASN A 10 12.04 37.69 -41.46
CA ASN A 10 11.79 39.10 -41.72
C ASN A 10 12.74 39.97 -40.87
N GLY A 11 13.84 40.43 -41.48
CA GLY A 11 14.92 41.07 -40.74
C GLY A 11 15.55 40.10 -39.74
N ASP A 12 15.59 40.50 -38.48
CA ASP A 12 16.09 39.68 -37.36
C ASP A 12 15.05 38.73 -36.77
N PHE A 13 13.80 38.81 -37.23
CA PHE A 13 12.68 38.04 -36.68
C PHE A 13 12.38 36.78 -37.50
N TRP A 14 12.05 35.71 -36.79
CA TRP A 14 11.65 34.42 -37.34
C TRP A 14 10.18 34.13 -37.01
N PHE A 15 9.41 33.76 -38.02
CA PHE A 15 8.01 33.39 -37.93
C PHE A 15 7.83 31.96 -38.45
N LEU A 16 6.83 31.24 -37.96
CA LEU A 16 6.45 29.97 -38.59
C LEU A 16 5.69 30.26 -39.88
N ALA A 17 6.03 29.54 -40.94
CA ALA A 17 5.18 29.47 -42.13
C ALA A 17 3.93 28.65 -41.80
N ASP A 18 2.86 28.77 -42.60
CA ASP A 18 1.63 27.97 -42.41
C ASP A 18 1.93 26.47 -42.34
N SER A 19 2.83 25.98 -43.20
CA SER A 19 3.30 24.59 -43.16
C SER A 19 4.05 24.22 -41.88
N GLY A 20 4.75 25.18 -41.26
CA GLY A 20 5.40 25.02 -39.96
C GLY A 20 4.39 24.95 -38.81
N VAL A 21 3.32 25.75 -38.87
CA VAL A 21 2.23 25.70 -37.90
C VAL A 21 1.49 24.37 -37.98
N GLU A 22 1.19 23.88 -39.19
CA GLU A 22 0.60 22.55 -39.39
C GLU A 22 1.49 21.43 -38.88
N PHE A 23 2.80 21.52 -39.11
CA PHE A 23 3.77 20.53 -38.62
C PHE A 23 3.82 20.47 -37.09
N VAL A 24 3.82 21.62 -36.41
CA VAL A 24 3.78 21.66 -34.94
C VAL A 24 2.49 21.07 -34.40
N LYS A 25 1.33 21.39 -35.01
CA LYS A 25 0.05 20.77 -34.63
C LYS A 25 0.07 19.26 -34.81
N TYR A 26 0.66 18.76 -35.89
CA TYR A 26 0.81 17.33 -36.11
C TYR A 26 1.68 16.68 -35.03
N LEU A 27 2.82 17.30 -34.68
CA LEU A 27 3.70 16.81 -33.62
C LEU A 27 2.97 16.75 -32.28
N ASP A 28 2.20 17.77 -31.91
CA ASP A 28 1.42 17.77 -30.67
C ASP A 28 0.43 16.59 -30.62
N VAL A 29 -0.27 16.31 -31.71
CA VAL A 29 -1.17 15.15 -31.80
C VAL A 29 -0.41 13.84 -31.61
N VAL A 30 0.74 13.68 -32.27
CA VAL A 30 1.57 12.47 -32.16
C VAL A 30 2.08 12.30 -30.72
N TYR A 31 2.61 13.34 -30.10
CA TYR A 31 3.09 13.29 -28.71
C TYR A 31 1.98 12.94 -27.73
N ASN A 32 0.80 13.55 -27.87
CA ASN A 32 -0.35 13.24 -27.02
C ASN A 32 -0.79 11.77 -27.16
N ASN A 33 -0.82 11.24 -28.40
CA ASN A 33 -1.13 9.83 -28.65
C ASN A 33 -0.13 8.87 -27.99
N ILE A 34 1.17 9.21 -28.02
CA ILE A 34 2.22 8.42 -27.36
C ILE A 34 2.01 8.43 -25.84
N ILE A 35 1.71 9.59 -25.26
CA ILE A 35 1.44 9.73 -23.82
C ILE A 35 0.24 8.89 -23.41
N ASP A 36 -0.85 8.94 -24.19
CA ASP A 36 -2.06 8.20 -23.90
C ASP A 36 -1.88 6.69 -24.05
N TYR A 37 -1.11 6.26 -25.04
CA TYR A 37 -0.72 4.86 -25.18
C TYR A 37 0.07 4.38 -23.95
N ARG A 38 1.06 5.15 -23.48
CA ARG A 38 1.83 4.82 -22.27
C ARG A 38 0.92 4.67 -21.05
N LYS A 39 0.02 5.64 -20.82
CA LYS A 39 -0.96 5.58 -19.72
C LYS A 39 -1.84 4.32 -19.81
N LYS A 40 -2.28 3.94 -21.01
CA LYS A 40 -3.11 2.75 -21.23
C LYS A 40 -2.37 1.45 -20.92
N VAL A 41 -1.11 1.35 -21.32
CA VAL A 41 -0.25 0.19 -21.01
C VAL A 41 -0.02 0.07 -19.51
N GLU A 42 0.30 1.16 -18.82
CA GLU A 42 0.49 1.15 -17.37
C GLU A 42 -0.78 0.73 -16.61
N ARG A 43 -1.95 1.24 -17.03
CA ARG A 43 -3.24 0.83 -16.44
C ARG A 43 -3.46 -0.67 -16.59
N LYS A 44 -3.28 -1.23 -17.78
CA LYS A 44 -3.41 -2.68 -18.03
C LYS A 44 -2.43 -3.49 -17.19
N SER A 45 -1.17 -3.05 -17.07
CA SER A 45 -0.17 -3.73 -16.24
C SER A 45 -0.58 -3.75 -14.76
N LYS A 46 -1.03 -2.61 -14.21
CA LYS A 46 -1.51 -2.53 -12.82
C LYS A 46 -2.76 -3.38 -12.59
N GLU A 47 -3.69 -3.42 -13.54
CA GLU A 47 -4.89 -4.24 -13.46
C GLU A 47 -4.57 -5.73 -13.51
N ASN A 48 -3.65 -6.14 -14.39
CA ASN A 48 -3.18 -7.52 -14.47
C ASN A 48 -2.47 -7.96 -13.19
N LYS A 49 -1.64 -7.11 -12.58
CA LYS A 49 -1.03 -7.39 -11.26
C LYS A 49 -2.11 -7.64 -10.20
N LYS A 50 -3.15 -6.81 -10.14
CA LYS A 50 -4.27 -7.00 -9.20
C LYS A 50 -5.02 -8.32 -9.43
N LYS A 51 -5.25 -8.72 -10.69
CA LYS A 51 -5.90 -10.00 -11.03
C LYS A 51 -5.04 -11.21 -10.64
N VAL A 52 -3.73 -11.11 -10.82
CA VAL A 52 -2.79 -12.16 -10.38
C VAL A 52 -2.75 -12.24 -8.85
N GLU A 53 -2.69 -11.10 -8.15
CA GLU A 53 -2.71 -11.03 -6.69
C GLU A 53 -4.04 -11.54 -6.09
N SER A 54 -5.19 -11.31 -6.76
CA SER A 54 -6.49 -11.82 -6.29
C SER A 54 -6.66 -13.32 -6.51
N ASN A 55 -5.99 -13.89 -7.51
CA ASN A 55 -6.12 -15.30 -7.90
C ASN A 55 -5.09 -16.21 -7.22
N GLN A 56 -4.16 -15.67 -6.42
CA GLN A 56 -3.34 -16.54 -5.59
C GLN A 56 -4.23 -17.14 -4.49
N PRO A 57 -4.36 -18.48 -4.42
CA PRO A 57 -5.02 -19.10 -3.29
C PRO A 57 -4.29 -18.62 -2.04
N LYS A 58 -5.02 -18.02 -1.11
CA LYS A 58 -4.50 -17.63 0.19
C LYS A 58 -4.15 -18.93 0.90
N SER A 59 -2.92 -19.42 0.72
CA SER A 59 -2.39 -20.48 1.56
C SER A 59 -2.51 -19.97 2.99
N SER A 60 -3.24 -20.70 3.84
CA SER A 60 -3.24 -20.44 5.27
C SER A 60 -1.80 -20.55 5.74
N LYS A 61 -1.14 -19.40 5.87
CA LYS A 61 0.20 -19.34 6.44
C LYS A 61 0.00 -19.58 7.92
N GLN A 62 0.06 -20.83 8.36
CA GLN A 62 0.10 -21.15 9.78
C GLN A 62 1.48 -20.76 10.29
N ILE A 63 1.66 -19.48 10.61
CA ILE A 63 2.87 -18.98 11.28
C ILE A 63 2.60 -19.16 12.78
N PRO A 64 3.27 -20.12 13.45
CA PRO A 64 3.12 -20.28 14.89
C PRO A 64 3.79 -19.09 15.58
N ILE A 65 2.98 -18.12 16.03
CA ILE A 65 3.49 -16.93 16.73
C ILE A 65 3.76 -17.19 18.22
N SER A 66 3.31 -18.33 18.75
CA SER A 66 3.47 -18.72 20.16
C SER A 66 4.93 -18.68 20.62
N LEU A 67 5.86 -19.17 19.79
CA LEU A 67 7.30 -19.13 20.10
C LEU A 67 7.83 -17.69 20.21
N TRP A 68 7.36 -16.79 19.34
CA TRP A 68 7.73 -15.39 19.42
C TRP A 68 7.11 -14.69 20.64
N LEU A 69 5.84 -15.00 20.98
CA LEU A 69 5.16 -14.46 22.15
C LEU A 69 5.76 -14.95 23.47
N GLN A 70 6.33 -16.15 23.51
CA GLN A 70 7.04 -16.67 24.69
C GLN A 70 8.34 -15.91 24.94
N ASN A 71 9.06 -15.57 23.87
CA ASN A 71 10.35 -14.87 23.95
C ASN A 71 10.19 -13.34 23.96
N SER A 72 8.98 -12.81 23.78
CA SER A 72 8.73 -11.37 23.79
C SER A 72 8.55 -10.86 25.22
N GLY A 73 9.19 -9.73 25.51
CA GLY A 73 9.01 -8.97 26.76
C GLY A 73 7.72 -8.14 26.80
N LEU A 74 6.73 -8.50 25.98
CA LEU A 74 5.45 -7.80 25.88
C LEU A 74 4.58 -8.07 27.11
N ASP A 75 3.70 -7.12 27.41
CA ASP A 75 2.68 -7.28 28.44
C ASP A 75 1.56 -8.25 27.98
N SER A 76 0.79 -8.78 28.93
CA SER A 76 -0.33 -9.70 28.69
C SER A 76 -1.31 -9.19 27.63
N VAL A 77 -1.73 -7.93 27.72
CA VAL A 77 -2.68 -7.31 26.78
C VAL A 77 -2.05 -7.13 25.39
N GLU A 78 -0.77 -6.78 25.33
CA GLU A 78 -0.03 -6.65 24.06
C GLU A 78 0.08 -7.99 23.33
N LYS A 79 0.33 -9.08 24.07
CA LYS A 79 0.37 -10.43 23.50
C LYS A 79 -0.98 -10.83 22.93
N GLU A 80 -2.07 -10.53 23.63
CA GLU A 80 -3.43 -10.85 23.20
C GLU A 80 -3.82 -10.07 21.93
N VAL A 81 -3.45 -8.79 21.84
CA VAL A 81 -3.64 -7.98 20.61
C VAL A 81 -2.94 -8.64 19.42
N VAL A 82 -1.68 -9.04 19.59
CA VAL A 82 -0.90 -9.67 18.52
C VAL A 82 -1.47 -11.03 18.14
N GLU A 83 -1.92 -11.82 19.11
CA GLU A 83 -2.51 -13.14 18.90
C GLU A 83 -3.83 -13.06 18.11
N VAL A 84 -4.73 -12.14 18.46
CA VAL A 84 -5.96 -11.91 17.69
C VAL A 84 -5.67 -11.48 16.25
N LEU A 85 -4.71 -10.58 16.06
CA LEU A 85 -4.31 -10.13 14.72
C LEU A 85 -3.69 -11.27 13.89
N MET A 86 -2.89 -12.13 14.51
CA MET A 86 -2.31 -13.29 13.84
C MET A 86 -3.35 -14.35 13.51
N LYS A 87 -4.27 -14.64 14.44
CA LYS A 87 -5.38 -15.55 14.18
C LYS A 87 -6.18 -15.09 12.97
N HIS A 88 -6.53 -13.80 12.94
CA HIS A 88 -7.21 -13.20 11.77
C HIS A 88 -6.38 -13.30 10.48
N TYR A 89 -5.06 -13.08 10.56
CA TYR A 89 -4.16 -13.22 9.41
C TYR A 89 -4.11 -14.65 8.88
N ASN A 90 -4.04 -15.64 9.78
CA ASN A 90 -3.97 -17.05 9.43
C ASN A 90 -5.29 -17.55 8.80
N GLU A 91 -6.43 -17.07 9.30
CA GLU A 91 -7.77 -17.43 8.83
C GLU A 91 -8.15 -16.75 7.50
N THR A 92 -7.89 -15.44 7.39
CA THR A 92 -8.41 -14.63 6.26
C THR A 92 -7.35 -14.22 5.25
N GLY A 93 -6.07 -14.38 5.59
CA GLY A 93 -4.92 -13.81 4.86
C GLY A 93 -4.81 -12.28 4.96
N SER A 94 -5.74 -11.61 5.64
CA SER A 94 -5.72 -10.15 5.82
C SER A 94 -4.82 -9.78 6.99
N LYS A 95 -3.93 -8.82 6.77
CA LYS A 95 -2.98 -8.36 7.80
C LYS A 95 -3.60 -7.43 8.83
N PHE A 96 -4.86 -7.05 8.63
CA PHE A 96 -5.54 -6.07 9.45
C PHE A 96 -6.99 -6.45 9.67
N ILE A 97 -7.48 -6.00 10.82
CA ILE A 97 -8.89 -5.93 11.17
C ILE A 97 -9.37 -4.49 11.06
N LEU A 98 -10.66 -4.34 10.74
CA LEU A 98 -11.36 -3.08 10.85
C LEU A 98 -12.25 -3.15 12.08
N VAL A 99 -12.14 -2.14 12.93
CA VAL A 99 -12.95 -1.96 14.13
C VAL A 99 -13.48 -0.52 14.14
N LYS A 100 -14.67 -0.29 14.67
CA LYS A 100 -15.25 1.06 14.76
C LYS A 100 -14.43 1.94 15.69
N ASP A 101 -14.16 1.45 16.88
CA ASP A 101 -13.44 2.18 17.91
C ASP A 101 -12.62 1.23 18.80
N GLN A 102 -11.97 1.83 19.80
CA GLN A 102 -11.19 1.13 20.81
C GLN A 102 -12.04 0.18 21.68
N PHE A 103 -13.35 0.43 21.81
CA PHE A 103 -14.25 -0.39 22.63
C PHE A 103 -14.57 -1.70 21.90
N GLU A 104 -14.87 -1.65 20.60
CA GLU A 104 -15.09 -2.86 19.80
C GLU A 104 -13.83 -3.74 19.78
N LEU A 105 -12.64 -3.13 19.74
CA LEU A 105 -11.39 -3.87 19.84
C LEU A 105 -11.22 -4.51 21.22
N ALA A 106 -11.51 -3.75 22.28
CA ALA A 106 -11.43 -4.22 23.65
C ALA A 106 -12.40 -5.39 23.93
N GLU A 107 -13.63 -5.34 23.42
CA GLU A 107 -14.59 -6.45 23.50
C GLU A 107 -14.07 -7.72 22.82
N LYS A 108 -13.41 -7.60 21.66
CA LYS A 108 -12.81 -8.75 20.96
C LYS A 108 -11.63 -9.34 21.71
N LEU A 109 -10.94 -8.53 22.51
CA LEU A 109 -9.79 -8.93 23.32
C LEU A 109 -10.17 -9.34 24.75
N GLY A 110 -11.40 -9.09 25.19
CA GLY A 110 -11.77 -9.28 26.59
C GLY A 110 -11.00 -8.37 27.58
N ALA A 111 -10.41 -7.28 27.10
CA ALA A 111 -9.52 -6.41 27.88
C ALA A 111 -10.15 -5.03 28.15
N ASN A 112 -9.55 -4.24 29.04
CA ASN A 112 -10.00 -2.89 29.32
C ASN A 112 -9.63 -1.93 28.15
N PRO A 113 -10.55 -1.11 27.63
CA PRO A 113 -10.26 -0.14 26.57
C PRO A 113 -9.05 0.77 26.83
N GLY A 114 -8.80 1.15 28.10
CA GLY A 114 -7.64 1.95 28.47
C GLY A 114 -6.31 1.22 28.29
N GLU A 115 -6.26 -0.05 28.69
CA GLU A 115 -5.07 -0.91 28.56
C GLU A 115 -4.82 -1.26 27.10
N VAL A 116 -5.88 -1.50 26.32
CA VAL A 116 -5.79 -1.75 24.88
C VAL A 116 -5.17 -0.56 24.15
N LEU A 117 -5.55 0.67 24.52
CA LEU A 117 -4.92 1.87 23.93
C LEU A 117 -3.43 1.96 24.23
N GLU A 118 -3.02 1.63 25.45
CA GLU A 118 -1.61 1.68 25.83
C GLU A 118 -0.82 0.58 25.11
N ALA A 119 -1.34 -0.65 25.08
CA ALA A 119 -0.78 -1.76 24.32
C ALA A 119 -0.62 -1.42 22.83
N LEU A 120 -1.62 -0.77 22.21
CA LEU A 120 -1.52 -0.32 20.82
C LEU A 120 -0.43 0.72 20.59
N LYS A 121 -0.18 1.62 21.55
CA LYS A 121 0.91 2.61 21.44
C LYS A 121 2.27 1.91 21.50
N ASN A 122 2.47 1.03 22.47
CA ASN A 122 3.72 0.30 22.67
C ASN A 122 4.03 -0.60 21.46
N LEU A 123 3.06 -1.42 21.03
CA LEU A 123 3.20 -2.27 19.84
C LEU A 123 3.48 -1.48 18.56
N ARG A 124 3.01 -0.23 18.48
CA ARG A 124 3.32 0.67 17.36
C ARG A 124 4.75 1.20 17.44
N GLN A 125 5.24 1.54 18.64
CA GLN A 125 6.62 1.95 18.89
C GLN A 125 7.59 0.81 18.55
N ASP A 126 7.26 -0.41 18.95
CA ASP A 126 8.05 -1.63 18.69
C ASP A 126 7.99 -2.10 17.23
N ASN A 127 7.31 -1.35 16.36
CA ASN A 127 7.14 -1.68 14.94
C ASN A 127 6.49 -3.05 14.67
N VAL A 128 5.68 -3.55 15.60
CA VAL A 128 4.91 -4.79 15.45
C VAL A 128 3.63 -4.52 14.66
N ILE A 129 2.90 -3.45 15.03
CA ILE A 129 1.63 -3.09 14.39
C ILE A 129 1.68 -1.74 13.68
N TYR A 130 0.70 -1.51 12.82
CA TYR A 130 0.31 -0.18 12.36
C TYR A 130 -1.14 0.07 12.76
N LEU A 131 -1.41 1.33 13.12
CA LEU A 131 -2.73 1.84 13.43
C LEU A 131 -3.02 3.00 12.49
N PHE A 132 -4.13 2.93 11.77
CA PHE A 132 -4.61 4.01 10.92
C PHE A 132 -6.07 4.28 11.22
N ARG A 133 -6.41 5.54 11.49
CA ARG A 133 -7.79 5.98 11.67
C ARG A 133 -8.27 6.59 10.36
N SER A 134 -9.38 6.09 9.84
CA SER A 134 -9.96 6.59 8.59
C SER A 134 -10.96 7.70 8.87
N ASP A 135 -10.67 8.91 8.39
CA ASP A 135 -11.54 10.08 8.56
C ASP A 135 -12.88 9.91 7.83
N ILE A 136 -12.89 9.16 6.72
CA ILE A 136 -14.04 9.03 5.81
C ILE A 136 -15.09 8.02 6.32
N GLY A 137 -14.74 7.18 7.31
CA GLY A 137 -15.62 6.10 7.79
C GLY A 137 -15.66 5.93 9.31
N GLY A 138 -14.83 6.66 10.06
CA GLY A 138 -14.79 6.53 11.52
C GLY A 138 -14.22 5.21 12.02
N TYR A 139 -13.61 4.39 11.18
CA TYR A 139 -13.04 3.09 11.55
C TYR A 139 -11.56 3.19 11.88
N TRP A 140 -11.12 2.32 12.77
CA TRP A 140 -9.74 2.01 13.09
C TRP A 140 -9.31 0.78 12.28
N LYS A 141 -8.20 0.94 11.59
CA LYS A 141 -7.51 -0.12 10.88
C LYS A 141 -6.28 -0.51 11.69
N VAL A 142 -6.38 -1.65 12.36
CA VAL A 142 -5.29 -2.21 13.19
C VAL A 142 -4.73 -3.41 12.44
N GLY A 143 -3.42 -3.44 12.20
CA GLY A 143 -2.82 -4.55 11.48
C GLY A 143 -1.34 -4.75 11.75
N LEU A 144 -0.85 -5.93 11.39
CA LEU A 144 0.54 -6.32 11.55
C LEU A 144 1.42 -5.66 10.49
N LYS A 145 2.55 -5.11 10.91
CA LYS A 145 3.52 -4.55 9.96
C LYS A 145 4.11 -5.66 9.09
N ARG A 146 4.38 -5.31 7.83
CA ARG A 146 5.00 -6.24 6.88
C ARG A 146 6.42 -6.65 7.30
N GLY A 147 7.18 -5.73 7.90
CA GLY A 147 8.53 -6.02 8.41
C GLY A 147 8.50 -7.05 9.51
N PHE A 148 7.55 -6.91 10.44
CA PHE A 148 7.32 -7.88 11.52
C PHE A 148 6.99 -9.28 10.99
N LEU A 149 6.03 -9.38 10.06
CA LEU A 149 5.68 -10.67 9.43
C LEU A 149 6.86 -11.32 8.71
N ARG A 150 7.73 -10.54 8.06
CA ARG A 150 8.94 -11.05 7.41
C ARG A 150 9.93 -11.60 8.42
N ALA A 151 10.19 -10.87 9.50
CA ALA A 151 11.08 -11.32 10.56
C ALA A 151 10.59 -12.63 11.20
N LEU A 152 9.28 -12.79 11.40
CA LEU A 152 8.69 -14.05 11.86
C LEU A 152 8.91 -15.19 10.86
N GLU A 153 8.64 -14.96 9.57
CA GLU A 153 8.87 -15.97 8.52
C GLU A 153 10.34 -16.37 8.37
N GLU A 154 11.27 -15.44 8.59
CA GLU A 154 12.72 -15.70 8.54
C GLU A 154 13.18 -16.51 9.75
N ASN A 155 12.73 -16.17 10.96
CA ASN A 155 13.05 -16.94 12.18
C ASN A 155 12.56 -18.39 12.07
N LEU A 156 11.37 -18.62 11.51
CA LEU A 156 10.82 -19.97 11.31
C LEU A 156 11.59 -20.80 10.28
N LYS A 157 12.24 -20.16 9.32
CA LYS A 157 13.08 -20.84 8.30
C LYS A 157 14.51 -21.08 8.76
N ALA A 158 14.95 -20.34 9.78
CA ALA A 158 16.28 -20.44 10.37
C ALA A 158 16.38 -21.55 11.44
N GLU A 159 15.25 -22.16 11.82
CA GLU A 159 15.22 -23.37 12.66
C GLU A 159 15.57 -24.61 11.81
N PRO A 160 16.60 -25.41 12.19
CA PRO A 160 17.05 -26.60 11.46
C PRO A 160 16.10 -27.81 11.59
#